data_AF-A0A2N8M6E3-F1
#
_entry.id   AF-A0A2N8M6E3-F1
#
_cell.length_a   1.000
_cell.length_b   1.000
_cell.length_c   1.000
_cell.angle_alpha   90.00
_cell.angle_beta   90.00
_cell.angle_gamma   90.00
#
_symmetry.space_group_name_H-M   'P 1'
#
loop_
_entity.id
_entity.type
_entity.pdbx_description
1 polymer ?
#
loop_
_entity_poly.entity_id
_entity_poly.type
_entity_poly.pdbx_seq_one_letter_code
_entity_poly.pdbx_strand_id
1 'polypeptide(L)'
;MADSNDGNETAIDKLRRAAILALGRIKSKREWRDWLAVEAYCATGRRWAMRMSNSNTPNGRRYADAFAVWLDRNPRFRDDIAKQERNDLMRCGESLAAIEVFRATLEPKRQRALQHPTSVWRAFKADKARQEREEALERAEALARDSVKAGDGTPFNAPVLPPLGGHQSEIILHKDDGASLIVVTLKRAYAKPMLIAIARELVRVSGLTVAEIFE
;
A
#
# COMPACT_ATOMS: atom_id res chain seq x y z
N MET A 1 -25.10 5.48 -50.90
CA MET A 1 -23.88 4.65 -50.69
C MET A 1 -23.30 5.08 -49.36
N ALA A 2 -23.47 4.25 -48.34
CA ALA A 2 -22.88 4.50 -47.03
C ALA A 2 -21.42 4.02 -47.08
N ASP A 3 -20.48 4.94 -46.86
CA ASP A 3 -19.07 4.63 -46.65
C ASP A 3 -18.92 3.81 -45.37
N SER A 4 -19.05 2.49 -45.48
CA SER A 4 -18.65 1.54 -44.45
C SER A 4 -17.13 1.47 -44.40
N ASN A 5 -16.51 2.54 -43.89
CA ASN A 5 -15.11 2.55 -43.45
C ASN A 5 -14.99 2.03 -42.00
N ASP A 6 -15.76 0.99 -41.65
CA ASP A 6 -15.77 0.34 -40.33
C ASP A 6 -14.53 -0.57 -40.09
N GLY A 7 -13.62 -0.63 -41.07
CA GLY A 7 -12.55 -1.63 -41.10
C GLY A 7 -11.28 -1.32 -40.29
N ASN A 8 -11.07 -0.08 -39.82
CA ASN A 8 -9.81 0.29 -39.15
C ASN A 8 -10.01 0.95 -37.78
N GLU A 9 -10.93 0.41 -36.97
CA GLU A 9 -11.04 0.81 -35.57
C GLU A 9 -9.74 0.46 -34.83
N THR A 10 -8.99 1.49 -34.40
CA THR A 10 -7.73 1.27 -33.70
C THR A 10 -7.97 0.61 -32.34
N ALA A 11 -6.96 -0.05 -31.78
CA ALA A 11 -7.06 -0.60 -30.42
C ALA A 11 -7.41 0.47 -29.36
N ILE A 12 -6.99 1.72 -29.59
CA ILE A 12 -7.30 2.85 -28.70
C ILE A 12 -8.78 3.24 -28.81
N ASP A 13 -9.37 3.18 -30.01
CA ASP A 13 -10.79 3.48 -30.21
C ASP A 13 -11.69 2.44 -29.53
N LYS A 14 -11.29 1.15 -29.60
CA LYS A 14 -11.97 0.07 -28.87
C LYS A 14 -11.95 0.32 -27.36
N LEU A 15 -10.78 0.68 -26.81
CA LEU A 15 -10.66 1.04 -25.38
C LEU A 15 -11.51 2.26 -25.02
N ARG A 16 -11.51 3.30 -25.88
CA ARG A 16 -12.33 4.49 -25.70
C ARG A 16 -13.82 4.15 -25.63
N ARG A 17 -14.30 3.36 -26.58
CA ARG A 17 -15.70 2.93 -26.66
C ARG A 17 -16.08 2.12 -25.43
N ALA A 18 -15.26 1.14 -25.04
CA ALA A 18 -15.48 0.33 -23.85
C ALA A 18 -15.55 1.17 -22.57
N ALA A 19 -14.61 2.11 -22.40
CA ALA A 19 -14.56 3.00 -21.25
C ALA A 19 -15.75 3.97 -21.19
N ILE A 20 -16.21 4.49 -22.34
CA ILE A 20 -17.40 5.34 -22.42
C ILE A 20 -18.67 4.59 -22.01
N LEU A 21 -18.83 3.35 -22.47
CA LEU A 21 -19.96 2.49 -22.09
C LEU A 21 -19.92 2.15 -20.59
N ALA A 22 -18.72 1.86 -20.07
CA ALA A 22 -18.50 1.61 -18.65
C ALA A 22 -18.84 2.84 -17.79
N LEU A 23 -18.46 4.04 -18.20
CA LEU A 23 -18.84 5.28 -17.51
C LEU A 23 -20.37 5.47 -17.45
N GLY A 24 -21.08 5.12 -18.52
CA GLY A 24 -22.54 5.13 -18.51
C GLY A 24 -23.12 4.17 -17.47
N ARG A 25 -22.54 2.98 -17.33
CA ARG A 25 -22.97 1.98 -16.34
C ARG A 25 -22.63 2.38 -14.91
N ILE A 26 -21.44 2.93 -14.64
CA ILE A 26 -21.00 3.36 -13.30
C ILE A 26 -21.99 4.30 -12.62
N LYS A 27 -22.67 5.17 -13.38
CA LYS A 27 -23.71 6.07 -12.86
C LYS A 27 -24.91 5.34 -12.25
N SER A 28 -25.21 4.13 -12.72
CA SER A 28 -26.37 3.32 -12.29
C SER A 28 -25.98 2.08 -11.46
N LYS A 29 -24.98 1.32 -11.91
CA LYS A 29 -24.47 0.10 -11.30
C LYS A 29 -22.95 0.20 -11.24
N ARG A 30 -22.43 0.37 -10.03
CA ARG A 30 -20.99 0.52 -9.79
C ARG A 30 -20.36 -0.88 -9.73
N GLU A 31 -19.97 -1.43 -10.87
CA GLU A 31 -19.20 -2.68 -10.92
C GLU A 31 -17.71 -2.41 -11.06
N TRP A 32 -16.88 -3.22 -10.39
CA TRP A 32 -15.43 -3.09 -10.44
C TRP A 32 -14.87 -3.22 -11.87
N ARG A 33 -15.44 -4.11 -12.68
CA ARG A 33 -15.03 -4.31 -14.07
C ARG A 33 -15.22 -3.06 -14.94
N ASP A 34 -16.24 -2.27 -14.67
CA ASP A 34 -16.46 -1.01 -15.40
C ASP A 34 -15.36 0.01 -15.07
N TRP A 35 -14.94 0.08 -13.80
CA TRP A 35 -13.80 0.91 -13.42
C TRP A 35 -12.51 0.46 -14.12
N LEU A 36 -12.27 -0.84 -14.27
CA LEU A 36 -11.10 -1.35 -15.01
C LEU A 36 -11.12 -0.97 -16.50
N ALA A 37 -12.29 -0.95 -17.14
CA ALA A 37 -12.39 -0.46 -18.51
C ALA A 37 -12.04 1.04 -18.62
N VAL A 38 -12.47 1.84 -17.64
CA VAL A 38 -12.12 3.27 -17.55
C VAL A 38 -10.63 3.47 -17.28
N GLU A 39 -10.04 2.64 -16.42
CA GLU A 39 -8.60 2.64 -16.11
C GLU A 39 -7.79 2.39 -17.38
N ALA A 40 -8.12 1.34 -18.13
CA ALA A 40 -7.36 0.94 -19.31
C ALA A 40 -7.28 2.07 -20.36
N TYR A 41 -8.37 2.83 -20.52
CA TYR A 41 -8.36 4.00 -21.40
C TYR A 41 -7.58 5.18 -20.79
N CYS A 42 -7.74 5.48 -19.50
CA CYS A 42 -6.95 6.50 -18.81
C CYS A 42 -5.44 6.23 -18.88
N ALA A 43 -5.02 4.95 -18.86
CA ALA A 43 -3.64 4.53 -19.03
C ALA A 43 -3.06 4.89 -20.42
N THR A 44 -3.89 4.93 -21.46
CA THR A 44 -3.46 5.47 -22.78
C THR A 44 -3.17 6.97 -22.71
N GLY A 45 -4.00 7.72 -21.97
CA GLY A 45 -3.82 9.15 -21.72
C GLY A 45 -2.55 9.45 -20.95
N ARG A 46 -2.24 8.66 -19.92
CA ARG A 46 -0.98 8.77 -19.17
C ARG A 46 0.24 8.52 -20.06
N ARG A 47 0.23 7.45 -20.87
CA ARG A 47 1.31 7.17 -21.84
C ARG A 47 1.45 8.26 -22.90
N TRP A 48 0.35 8.86 -23.34
CA TRP A 48 0.38 9.99 -24.25
C TRP A 48 1.00 11.22 -23.58
N ALA A 49 0.56 11.58 -22.36
CA ALA A 49 1.06 12.73 -21.63
C ALA A 49 2.56 12.61 -21.30
N MET A 50 3.03 11.42 -20.91
CA MET A 50 4.46 11.13 -20.69
C MET A 50 5.30 11.34 -21.96
N ARG A 51 4.80 10.90 -23.13
CA ARG A 51 5.47 11.15 -24.42
C ARG A 51 5.52 12.64 -24.75
N MET A 52 4.41 13.36 -24.57
CA MET A 52 4.34 14.79 -24.88
C MET A 52 5.21 15.65 -23.95
N SER A 53 5.39 15.24 -22.69
CA SER A 53 6.22 15.96 -21.72
C SER A 53 7.69 15.53 -21.71
N ASN A 54 8.07 14.55 -22.54
CA ASN A 54 9.37 13.89 -22.55
C ASN A 54 9.78 13.40 -21.15
N SER A 55 8.84 12.76 -20.43
CA SER A 55 9.04 12.26 -19.08
C SER A 55 8.86 10.75 -19.00
N ASN A 56 9.75 10.09 -18.26
CA ASN A 56 9.66 8.66 -17.96
C ASN A 56 8.77 8.35 -16.74
N THR A 57 8.30 9.39 -16.04
CA THR A 57 7.45 9.26 -14.85
C THR A 57 6.22 10.17 -14.95
N PRO A 58 5.06 9.77 -14.38
CA PRO A 58 3.80 10.52 -14.44
C PRO A 58 3.76 11.65 -13.40
N ASN A 59 4.82 12.43 -13.29
CA ASN A 59 4.98 13.46 -12.27
C ASN A 59 5.51 14.77 -12.86
N GLY A 60 5.40 15.84 -12.08
CA GLY A 60 5.88 17.17 -12.46
C GLY A 60 4.89 17.98 -13.31
N ARG A 61 5.21 19.27 -13.44
CA ARG A 61 4.31 20.27 -14.07
C ARG A 61 4.04 19.98 -15.54
N ARG A 62 5.08 19.67 -16.32
CA ARG A 62 4.95 19.39 -17.78
C ARG A 62 4.04 18.19 -18.06
N TYR A 63 4.15 17.12 -17.27
CA TYR A 63 3.24 15.98 -17.35
C TYR A 63 1.80 16.38 -16.99
N ALA A 64 1.61 17.15 -15.92
CA ALA A 64 0.29 17.57 -15.49
C ALA A 64 -0.41 18.44 -16.56
N ASP A 65 0.32 19.37 -17.19
CA ASP A 65 -0.19 20.20 -18.28
C ASP A 65 -0.53 19.35 -19.50
N ALA A 66 0.34 18.41 -19.91
CA ALA A 66 0.04 17.48 -20.99
C ALA A 66 -1.19 16.62 -20.67
N PHE A 67 -1.29 16.02 -19.48
CA PHE A 67 -2.46 15.22 -19.11
C PHE A 67 -3.75 16.04 -19.05
N ALA A 68 -3.68 17.33 -18.68
CA ALA A 68 -4.82 18.24 -18.76
C ALA A 68 -5.28 18.43 -20.21
N VAL A 69 -4.37 18.64 -21.17
CA VAL A 69 -4.70 18.69 -22.61
C VAL A 69 -5.36 17.39 -23.09
N TRP A 70 -4.90 16.24 -22.59
CA TRP A 70 -5.55 14.96 -22.92
C TRP A 70 -6.98 14.89 -22.38
N LEU A 71 -7.23 15.38 -21.16
CA LEU A 71 -8.56 15.46 -20.56
C LEU A 71 -9.47 16.46 -21.30
N ASP A 72 -8.94 17.59 -21.77
CA ASP A 72 -9.69 18.56 -22.58
C ASP A 72 -10.19 17.93 -23.89
N ARG A 73 -9.39 17.03 -24.49
CA ARG A 73 -9.78 16.24 -25.67
C ARG A 73 -10.76 15.12 -25.35
N ASN A 74 -10.93 14.78 -24.07
CA ASN A 74 -11.74 13.67 -23.57
C ASN A 74 -12.64 14.13 -22.41
N PRO A 75 -13.56 15.10 -22.65
CA PRO A 75 -14.26 15.82 -21.58
C PRO A 75 -15.06 14.92 -20.65
N ARG A 76 -15.64 13.81 -21.14
CA ARG A 76 -16.32 12.83 -20.29
C ARG A 76 -15.44 12.30 -19.16
N PHE A 77 -14.16 12.06 -19.40
CA PHE A 77 -13.23 11.58 -18.37
C PHE A 77 -12.79 12.70 -17.42
N ARG A 78 -12.89 13.97 -17.86
CA ARG A 78 -12.65 15.15 -17.04
C ARG A 78 -13.81 15.40 -16.08
N ASP A 79 -15.02 15.34 -16.61
CA ASP A 79 -16.23 15.87 -15.97
C ASP A 79 -17.00 14.78 -15.21
N ASP A 80 -17.06 13.54 -15.73
CA ASP A 80 -17.82 12.45 -15.10
C ASP A 80 -17.03 11.74 -13.97
N ILE A 81 -15.72 12.01 -13.83
CA ILE A 81 -14.84 11.37 -12.85
C ILE A 81 -14.16 12.46 -12.02
N ALA A 82 -14.10 12.30 -10.70
CA ALA A 82 -13.35 13.23 -9.87
C ALA A 82 -11.83 13.06 -10.09
N LYS A 83 -11.07 14.14 -9.86
CA LYS A 83 -9.59 14.08 -9.92
C LYS A 83 -9.00 13.00 -9.02
N GLN A 84 -9.52 12.86 -7.81
CA GLN A 84 -9.06 11.86 -6.85
C GLN A 84 -9.36 10.42 -7.32
N GLU A 85 -10.55 10.19 -7.87
CA GLU A 85 -10.95 8.89 -8.41
C GLU A 85 -10.04 8.46 -9.56
N ARG A 86 -9.73 9.37 -10.50
CA ARG A 86 -8.75 9.09 -11.57
C ARG A 86 -7.40 8.69 -10.99
N ASN A 87 -6.90 9.43 -10.00
CA ASN A 87 -5.60 9.12 -9.39
C ASN A 87 -5.58 7.75 -8.71
N ASP A 88 -6.61 7.43 -7.92
CA ASP A 88 -6.72 6.13 -7.25
C ASP A 88 -6.95 5.00 -8.25
N LEU A 89 -7.68 5.25 -9.34
CA LEU A 89 -7.89 4.30 -10.42
C LEU A 89 -6.58 3.94 -11.12
N MET A 90 -5.75 4.94 -11.43
CA MET A 90 -4.42 4.71 -12.02
C MET A 90 -3.50 3.91 -11.07
N ARG A 91 -3.57 4.14 -9.77
CA ARG A 91 -2.83 3.35 -8.77
C ARG A 91 -3.35 1.92 -8.69
N CYS A 92 -4.66 1.74 -8.80
CA CYS A 92 -5.25 0.41 -8.88
C CYS A 92 -4.78 -0.35 -10.14
N GLY A 93 -4.67 0.32 -11.28
CA GLY A 93 -4.12 -0.28 -12.51
C GLY A 93 -2.68 -0.76 -12.35
N GLU A 94 -1.82 0.04 -11.70
CA GLU A 94 -0.43 -0.34 -11.41
C GLU A 94 -0.29 -1.56 -10.49
N SER A 95 -1.28 -1.78 -9.61
CA SER A 95 -1.32 -2.87 -8.63
C SER A 95 -2.42 -3.89 -8.92
N LEU A 96 -2.88 -4.00 -10.17
CA LEU A 96 -4.12 -4.71 -10.50
C LEU A 96 -4.11 -6.18 -10.04
N ALA A 97 -3.04 -6.91 -10.36
CA ALA A 97 -2.92 -8.32 -9.98
C ALA A 97 -2.98 -8.52 -8.45
N ALA A 98 -2.28 -7.69 -7.69
CA ALA A 98 -2.29 -7.74 -6.22
C ALA A 98 -3.67 -7.36 -5.66
N ILE A 99 -4.35 -6.38 -6.26
CA ILE A 99 -5.71 -5.99 -5.87
C ILE A 99 -6.71 -7.11 -6.18
N GLU A 100 -6.58 -7.83 -7.28
CA GLU A 100 -7.47 -8.96 -7.60
C GLU A 100 -7.30 -10.11 -6.61
N VAL A 101 -6.05 -10.44 -6.25
CA VAL A 101 -5.77 -11.40 -5.18
C VAL A 101 -6.37 -10.93 -3.85
N PHE A 102 -6.14 -9.67 -3.46
CA PHE A 102 -6.74 -9.09 -2.27
C PHE A 102 -8.27 -9.15 -2.30
N ARG A 103 -8.91 -8.80 -3.41
CA ARG A 103 -10.36 -8.85 -3.53
C ARG A 103 -10.90 -10.28 -3.40
N ALA A 104 -10.17 -11.27 -3.92
CA ALA A 104 -10.56 -12.67 -3.82
C ALA A 104 -10.56 -13.20 -2.37
N THR A 105 -9.78 -12.61 -1.46
CA THR A 105 -9.78 -13.00 -0.03
C THR A 105 -10.96 -12.42 0.76
N LEU A 106 -11.67 -11.43 0.22
CA LEU A 106 -12.77 -10.77 0.91
C LEU A 106 -14.07 -11.58 0.82
N GLU A 107 -14.89 -11.50 1.87
CA GLU A 107 -16.26 -12.04 1.84
C GLU A 107 -17.07 -11.45 0.66
N PRO A 108 -17.93 -12.23 -0.02
CA PRO A 108 -18.73 -11.75 -1.16
C PRO A 108 -19.51 -10.46 -0.89
N LYS A 109 -20.03 -10.28 0.33
CA LYS A 109 -20.72 -9.05 0.75
C LYS A 109 -19.79 -7.84 0.72
N ARG A 110 -18.57 -7.99 1.23
CA ARG A 110 -17.55 -6.94 1.26
C ARG A 110 -16.98 -6.66 -0.14
N GLN A 111 -16.82 -7.69 -0.97
CA GLN A 111 -16.45 -7.51 -2.38
C GLN A 111 -17.47 -6.63 -3.12
N ARG A 112 -18.77 -6.86 -2.89
CA ARG A 112 -19.84 -6.05 -3.49
C ARG A 112 -19.91 -4.61 -2.96
N ALA A 113 -19.52 -4.39 -1.70
CA ALA A 113 -19.44 -3.04 -1.13
C ALA A 113 -18.22 -2.27 -1.66
N LEU A 114 -17.10 -2.95 -1.91
CA LEU A 114 -15.87 -2.36 -2.42
C LEU A 114 -15.86 -2.37 -3.95
N GLN A 115 -16.60 -1.48 -4.59
CA GLN A 115 -16.59 -1.35 -6.05
C GLN A 115 -15.90 -0.08 -6.55
N HIS A 116 -15.81 0.94 -5.69
CA HIS A 116 -15.29 2.25 -6.04
C HIS A 116 -13.76 2.30 -5.93
N PRO A 117 -13.02 2.89 -6.88
CA PRO A 117 -11.55 2.87 -6.90
C PRO A 117 -10.91 3.44 -5.64
N THR A 118 -11.41 4.57 -5.11
CA THR A 118 -10.90 5.13 -3.85
C THR A 118 -11.11 4.20 -2.67
N SER A 119 -12.24 3.50 -2.59
CA SER A 119 -12.53 2.57 -1.50
C SER A 119 -11.68 1.30 -1.62
N VAL A 120 -11.53 0.78 -2.84
CA VAL A 120 -10.68 -0.37 -3.14
C VAL A 120 -9.21 -0.04 -2.80
N TRP A 121 -8.70 1.10 -3.27
CA TRP A 121 -7.33 1.53 -3.02
C TRP A 121 -7.04 1.71 -1.52
N ARG A 122 -7.96 2.35 -0.78
CA ARG A 122 -7.81 2.51 0.68
C ARG A 122 -7.82 1.17 1.42
N ALA A 123 -8.75 0.27 1.06
CA ALA A 123 -8.83 -1.05 1.70
C ALA A 123 -7.59 -1.90 1.39
N PHE A 124 -7.13 -1.90 0.14
CA PHE A 124 -5.92 -2.59 -0.29
C PHE A 124 -4.67 -2.04 0.41
N LYS A 125 -4.53 -0.72 0.49
CA LYS A 125 -3.40 -0.09 1.20
C LYS A 125 -3.38 -0.46 2.69
N ALA A 126 -4.55 -0.50 3.33
CA ALA A 126 -4.65 -0.90 4.73
C ALA A 126 -4.31 -2.38 4.94
N ASP A 127 -4.78 -3.26 4.04
CA ASP A 127 -4.45 -4.68 4.06
C ASP A 127 -2.96 -4.93 3.88
N LYS A 128 -2.34 -4.26 2.90
CA LYS A 128 -0.90 -4.34 2.65
C LYS A 128 -0.09 -3.89 3.88
N ALA A 129 -0.46 -2.76 4.48
CA ALA A 129 0.21 -2.26 5.69
C ALA A 129 0.06 -3.21 6.89
N ARG A 130 -1.06 -3.93 6.99
CA ARG A 130 -1.26 -4.97 8.00
C ARG A 130 -0.34 -6.17 7.75
N GLN A 131 -0.28 -6.67 6.52
CA GLN A 131 0.61 -7.79 6.15
C GLN A 131 2.07 -7.44 6.43
N GLU A 132 2.54 -6.26 6.00
CA GLU A 132 3.91 -5.79 6.25
C GLU A 132 4.24 -5.75 7.75
N ARG A 133 3.25 -5.36 8.59
CA ARG A 133 3.40 -5.35 10.04
C ARG A 133 3.45 -6.76 10.64
N GLU A 134 2.61 -7.67 10.17
CA GLU A 134 2.58 -9.08 10.60
C GLU A 134 3.89 -9.78 10.23
N GLU A 135 4.37 -9.61 9.00
CA GLU A 135 5.67 -10.13 8.55
C GLU A 135 6.85 -9.52 9.32
N ALA A 136 6.77 -8.24 9.70
CA ALA A 136 7.79 -7.62 10.53
C ALA A 136 7.81 -8.19 11.95
N LEU A 137 6.64 -8.49 12.53
CA LEU A 137 6.52 -9.13 13.83
C LEU A 137 7.05 -10.57 13.80
N GLU A 138 6.68 -11.34 12.78
CA GLU A 138 7.16 -12.72 12.63
C GLU A 138 8.69 -12.78 12.46
N ARG A 139 9.25 -11.89 11.63
CA ARG A 139 10.72 -11.76 11.49
C ARG A 139 11.40 -11.39 12.81
N ALA A 140 10.79 -10.50 13.59
CA ALA A 140 11.30 -10.12 14.90
C ALA A 140 11.30 -11.29 15.89
N GLU A 141 10.21 -12.07 15.94
CA GLU A 141 10.09 -13.26 16.78
C GLU A 141 11.07 -14.37 16.38
N ALA A 142 11.29 -14.56 15.07
CA ALA A 142 12.29 -15.51 14.56
C ALA A 142 13.71 -15.13 15.00
N LEU A 143 14.10 -13.86 14.85
CA LEU A 143 15.39 -13.35 15.31
C LEU A 143 15.57 -13.50 16.82
N ALA A 144 14.51 -13.24 17.61
CA ALA A 144 14.55 -13.41 19.06
C ALA A 144 14.75 -14.88 19.45
N ARG A 145 14.05 -15.81 18.78
CA ARG A 145 14.18 -17.26 19.05
C ARG A 145 15.59 -17.78 18.75
N ASP A 146 16.19 -17.33 17.66
CA ASP A 146 17.54 -17.75 17.28
C ASP A 146 18.60 -17.20 18.23
N SER A 147 18.36 -16.01 18.80
CA SER A 147 19.26 -15.37 19.78
C SER A 147 19.27 -16.07 21.15
N VAL A 148 18.22 -16.81 21.53
CA VAL A 148 18.13 -17.50 22.84
C VAL A 148 18.92 -18.82 22.86
N LYS A 149 19.42 -19.33 21.73
CA LYS A 149 19.98 -20.69 21.62
C LYS A 149 21.51 -20.84 21.77
N ALA A 150 22.29 -19.82 22.13
CA ALA A 150 23.69 -20.05 22.52
C ALA A 150 23.75 -20.54 23.96
N GLY A 151 24.02 -21.83 24.13
CA GLY A 151 24.21 -22.46 25.44
C GLY A 151 25.55 -22.14 26.10
N ASP A 152 26.34 -21.20 25.59
CA ASP A 152 27.67 -20.87 26.13
C ASP A 152 27.66 -19.72 27.14
N GLY A 153 26.49 -19.13 27.44
CA GLY A 153 26.37 -18.05 28.43
C GLY A 153 27.00 -16.73 27.98
N THR A 154 27.44 -16.62 26.73
CA THR A 154 27.92 -15.36 26.18
C THR A 154 26.71 -14.49 25.85
N PRO A 155 26.59 -13.25 26.39
CA PRO A 155 25.53 -12.33 26.00
C PRO A 155 25.70 -12.06 24.50
N PHE A 156 24.75 -12.57 23.72
CA PHE A 156 24.84 -12.61 22.27
C PHE A 156 25.06 -11.21 21.70
N ASN A 157 25.99 -11.14 20.74
CA ASN A 157 26.18 -10.06 19.81
C ASN A 157 24.81 -9.64 19.26
N ALA A 158 24.24 -8.55 19.78
CA ALA A 158 23.12 -7.89 19.12
C ALA A 158 23.56 -7.65 17.67
N PRO A 159 22.76 -8.02 16.65
CA PRO A 159 23.13 -7.77 15.27
C PRO A 159 23.55 -6.31 15.16
N VAL A 160 24.81 -6.08 14.75
CA VAL A 160 25.33 -4.73 14.49
C VAL A 160 24.60 -4.24 13.26
N LEU A 161 23.38 -3.72 13.47
CA LEU A 161 22.60 -3.09 12.42
C LEU A 161 23.34 -1.80 12.04
N PRO A 162 23.50 -1.51 10.74
CA PRO A 162 24.18 -0.31 10.30
C PRO A 162 23.52 0.93 10.92
N PRO A 163 24.30 1.93 11.34
CA PRO A 163 23.78 3.08 12.06
C PRO A 163 22.85 3.88 11.15
N LEU A 164 21.54 3.77 11.38
CA LEU A 164 20.55 4.67 10.82
C LEU A 164 20.38 5.87 11.78
N GLY A 165 20.41 7.08 11.26
CA GLY A 165 20.19 8.33 12.00
C GLY A 165 18.79 8.43 12.63
N GLY A 166 18.64 9.13 13.76
CA GLY A 166 17.38 9.50 14.45
C GLY A 166 16.88 8.64 15.64
N HIS A 167 16.76 9.26 16.84
CA HIS A 167 16.03 8.89 18.09
C HIS A 167 16.40 7.61 18.91
N GLN A 168 16.41 7.70 20.24
CA GLN A 168 16.64 6.61 21.20
C GLN A 168 15.33 6.30 21.94
N SER A 169 14.99 5.02 22.15
CA SER A 169 13.82 4.63 22.94
C SER A 169 14.28 3.75 24.11
N GLU A 170 13.75 4.00 25.30
CA GLU A 170 14.10 3.29 26.53
C GLU A 170 12.92 2.43 27.02
N ILE A 171 13.21 1.16 27.37
CA ILE A 171 12.25 0.27 28.03
C ILE A 171 12.75 0.05 29.46
N ILE A 172 11.92 0.37 30.44
CA ILE A 172 12.23 0.17 31.85
C ILE A 172 11.46 -1.07 32.35
N LEU A 173 12.20 -2.09 32.78
CA LEU A 173 11.63 -3.31 33.36
C LEU A 173 11.83 -3.30 34.88
N HIS A 174 10.79 -3.72 35.61
CA HIS A 174 10.83 -3.85 37.06
C HIS A 174 10.82 -5.32 37.47
N LYS A 175 11.57 -5.62 38.53
CA LYS A 175 11.49 -6.90 39.22
C LYS A 175 10.56 -6.78 40.41
N ASP A 176 9.77 -7.83 40.67
CA ASP A 176 8.74 -7.86 41.72
C ASP A 176 9.29 -7.69 43.15
N ASP A 177 10.61 -7.74 43.34
CA ASP A 177 11.27 -7.48 44.63
C ASP A 177 11.38 -5.98 44.99
N GLY A 178 10.92 -5.08 44.11
CA GLY A 178 10.84 -3.64 44.37
C GLY A 178 12.19 -2.92 44.43
N ALA A 179 13.31 -3.64 44.30
CA ALA A 179 14.66 -3.11 44.51
C ALA A 179 15.51 -3.06 43.24
N SER A 180 15.12 -3.76 42.16
CA SER A 180 15.92 -3.88 40.95
C SER A 180 15.23 -3.30 39.72
N LEU A 181 15.79 -2.22 39.18
CA LEU A 181 15.40 -1.62 37.90
C LEU A 181 16.33 -2.16 36.81
N ILE A 182 15.80 -2.86 35.82
CA ILE A 182 16.56 -3.19 34.60
C ILE A 182 16.10 -2.24 33.52
N VAL A 183 16.87 -1.17 33.31
CA VAL A 183 16.68 -0.28 32.16
C VAL A 183 17.28 -0.95 30.94
N VAL A 184 16.43 -1.45 30.05
CA VAL A 184 16.85 -1.95 28.75
C VAL A 184 16.77 -0.78 27.77
N THR A 185 17.88 -0.04 27.67
CA THR A 185 18.03 1.02 26.67
C THR A 185 18.22 0.37 25.29
N LEU A 186 17.15 0.30 24.49
CA LEU A 186 17.21 -0.22 23.14
C LEU A 186 17.61 0.90 22.18
N LYS A 187 18.93 1.02 21.95
CA LYS A 187 19.46 1.96 20.95
C LYS A 187 19.01 1.52 19.54
N ARG A 188 18.11 2.31 18.95
CA ARG A 188 17.73 2.38 17.53
C ARG A 188 17.69 1.05 16.77
N ALA A 189 16.48 0.57 16.50
CA ALA A 189 16.20 -0.23 15.28
C ALA A 189 14.75 -0.65 15.16
N TYR A 190 13.99 -0.63 16.26
CA TYR A 190 12.79 -1.44 16.34
C TYR A 190 11.53 -0.59 16.24
N ALA A 191 10.70 -0.88 15.22
CA ALA A 191 9.35 -0.35 15.18
C ALA A 191 8.64 -0.70 16.51
N LYS A 192 7.78 0.19 17.02
CA LYS A 192 7.03 0.00 18.28
C LYS A 192 6.48 -1.42 18.51
N PRO A 193 5.96 -2.15 17.50
CA PRO A 193 5.53 -3.54 17.68
C PRO A 193 6.64 -4.52 18.11
N MET A 194 7.87 -4.32 17.61
CA MET A 194 9.03 -5.15 17.93
C MET A 194 9.57 -4.87 19.34
N LEU A 195 9.55 -3.59 19.77
CA LEU A 195 9.82 -3.23 21.17
C LEU A 195 8.84 -3.91 22.14
N ILE A 196 7.54 -3.92 21.79
CA ILE A 196 6.50 -4.61 22.57
C ILE A 196 6.73 -6.13 22.59
N ALA A 197 7.14 -6.74 21.48
CA ALA A 197 7.42 -8.17 21.42
C ALA A 197 8.63 -8.57 22.28
N ILE A 198 9.72 -7.80 22.20
CA ILE A 198 10.91 -8.00 23.05
C ILE A 198 10.54 -7.85 24.52
N ALA A 199 9.77 -6.82 24.88
CA ALA A 199 9.31 -6.60 26.25
C ALA A 199 8.46 -7.77 26.78
N ARG A 200 7.55 -8.32 25.97
CA ARG A 200 6.72 -9.49 26.33
C ARG A 200 7.56 -10.75 26.56
N GLU A 201 8.56 -10.99 25.73
CA GLU A 201 9.40 -12.19 25.88
C GLU A 201 10.33 -12.07 27.09
N LEU A 202 10.85 -10.87 27.38
CA LEU A 202 11.62 -10.60 28.61
C LEU A 202 10.77 -10.78 29.88
N VAL A 203 9.51 -10.35 29.88
CA VAL A 203 8.53 -10.65 30.94
C VAL A 203 8.38 -12.15 31.14
N ARG A 204 8.18 -12.89 30.03
CA ARG A 204 7.94 -14.34 30.06
C ARG A 204 9.12 -15.15 30.59
N VAL A 205 10.33 -14.84 30.15
CA VAL A 205 11.55 -15.62 30.49
C VAL A 205 12.07 -15.28 31.89
N SER A 206 11.95 -14.01 32.30
CA SER A 206 12.61 -13.51 33.51
C SER A 206 11.65 -13.24 34.68
N GLY A 207 10.34 -13.41 34.49
CA GLY A 207 9.33 -13.08 35.51
C GLY A 207 9.27 -11.60 35.87
N LEU A 208 9.73 -10.73 34.96
CA LEU A 208 9.71 -9.27 35.14
C LEU A 208 8.35 -8.70 34.76
N THR A 209 8.03 -7.50 35.24
CA THR A 209 6.85 -6.74 34.81
C THR A 209 7.27 -5.50 34.02
N VAL A 210 6.54 -5.18 32.94
CA VAL A 210 6.78 -3.97 32.13
C VAL A 210 6.10 -2.80 32.83
N ALA A 211 6.86 -1.80 33.25
CA ALA A 211 6.30 -0.60 33.84
C ALA A 211 5.88 0.43 32.77
N GLU A 212 6.82 0.87 31.94
CA GLU A 212 6.59 1.96 30.98
C GLU A 212 7.46 1.81 29.71
N ILE A 213 6.93 2.27 28.57
CA ILE A 213 7.63 2.32 27.27
C ILE A 213 7.66 3.78 26.80
N PHE A 214 8.84 4.38 26.67
CA PHE A 214 9.02 5.78 26.26
C PHE A 214 9.48 5.87 24.79
N GLU A 215 8.94 6.85 24.04
CA GLU A 215 9.31 7.17 22.64
C GLU A 215 10.35 8.29 22.53
#